data_AF-A0AA88DR24-F1
#
_entry.id   AF-A0AA88DR24-F1
#
_cell.length_a   1.000
_cell.length_b   1.000
_cell.length_c   1.000
_cell.angle_alpha   90.00
_cell.angle_beta   90.00
_cell.angle_gamma   90.00
#
_symmetry.space_group_name_H-M   'P 1'
#
loop_
_entity.id
_entity.type
_entity.pdbx_description
1 polymer ?
#
loop_
_entity_poly.entity_id
_entity_poly.type
_entity_poly.pdbx_seq_one_letter_code
_entity_poly.pdbx_strand_id
1 'polypeptide(L)'
;MLCDSIRVNTSIFWEREKAGISDDGFPGIPVFQSKSLILRSQKKSYRPAFFRKEDLEKSLLRASREQGRLNPGFRQGDIEVAVLEDVIKNMKESSTSKWDDVVFIPPGFDVATEPTNENSK
;
A
#
# COMPACT_ATOMS: atom_id res chain seq x y z
N MET A 1 -21.68 -26.44 8.55
CA MET A 1 -20.62 -25.91 7.68
C MET A 1 -21.27 -24.95 6.69
N LEU A 2 -21.19 -23.66 6.93
CA LEU A 2 -21.45 -22.63 5.93
C LEU A 2 -20.26 -21.68 6.01
N CYS A 3 -19.41 -21.73 4.98
CA CYS A 3 -18.12 -21.07 4.88
C CYS A 3 -18.25 -19.54 4.99
N ASP A 4 -17.55 -18.96 5.97
CA ASP A 4 -16.61 -17.81 5.94
C ASP A 4 -16.75 -16.66 4.93
N SER A 5 -17.91 -16.43 4.31
CA SER A 5 -18.07 -15.36 3.32
C SER A 5 -18.34 -13.97 3.94
N ILE A 6 -18.44 -13.86 5.27
CA ILE A 6 -18.86 -12.61 5.95
C ILE A 6 -17.66 -11.81 6.52
N ARG A 7 -16.42 -12.32 6.44
CA ARG A 7 -15.28 -11.73 7.20
C ARG A 7 -14.43 -10.67 6.50
N VAL A 8 -14.75 -10.30 5.25
CA VAL A 8 -13.95 -9.30 4.49
C VAL A 8 -14.56 -7.89 4.54
N ASN A 9 -15.85 -7.76 4.87
CA ASN A 9 -16.57 -6.49 4.74
C ASN A 9 -16.41 -5.54 5.94
N THR A 10 -15.96 -6.02 7.09
CA THR A 10 -15.99 -5.21 8.31
C THR A 10 -14.90 -4.13 8.31
N SER A 11 -13.65 -4.42 7.94
CA SER A 11 -12.55 -3.45 8.08
C SER A 11 -12.58 -2.31 7.06
N ILE A 12 -12.94 -2.59 5.80
CA ILE A 12 -12.98 -1.60 4.73
C ILE A 12 -14.16 -0.64 4.92
N PHE A 13 -15.31 -1.17 5.36
CA PHE A 13 -16.49 -0.39 5.66
C PHE A 13 -16.23 0.61 6.80
N TRP A 14 -15.65 0.16 7.92
CA TRP A 14 -15.36 1.05 9.06
C TRP A 14 -14.39 2.19 8.74
N GLU A 15 -13.37 1.94 7.91
CA GLU A 15 -12.40 2.99 7.58
C GLU A 15 -12.97 4.02 6.58
N ARG A 16 -13.93 3.62 5.73
CA ARG A 16 -14.64 4.52 4.80
C ARG A 16 -15.76 5.32 5.48
N GLU A 17 -16.44 4.75 6.47
CA GLU A 17 -17.43 5.47 7.28
C GLU A 17 -16.78 6.62 8.06
N LYS A 18 -15.59 6.40 8.64
CA LYS A 18 -14.77 7.48 9.23
C LYS A 18 -14.40 8.57 8.22
N ALA A 19 -14.30 8.23 6.94
CA ALA A 19 -13.97 9.15 5.85
C ALA A 19 -15.22 9.80 5.19
N GLY A 20 -16.44 9.44 5.60
CA GLY A 20 -17.69 10.06 5.12
C GLY A 20 -18.11 9.70 3.70
N ILE A 21 -17.70 8.54 3.18
CA ILE A 21 -17.98 8.12 1.80
C ILE A 21 -19.15 7.12 1.78
N SER A 22 -20.31 7.51 1.24
CA SER A 22 -21.46 6.63 1.00
C SER A 22 -21.66 6.41 -0.51
N ASP A 23 -21.29 5.25 -1.04
CA ASP A 23 -21.75 4.84 -2.36
C ASP A 23 -21.92 3.31 -2.46
N ASP A 24 -23.04 2.91 -3.07
CA ASP A 24 -23.71 1.59 -3.00
C ASP A 24 -23.34 0.64 -4.16
N GLY A 25 -22.38 1.00 -5.02
CA GLY A 25 -22.00 0.23 -6.21
C GLY A 25 -20.58 -0.33 -6.11
N PHE A 26 -20.45 -1.66 -6.04
CA PHE A 26 -19.23 -2.47 -6.17
C PHE A 26 -17.90 -1.79 -5.76
N PRO A 27 -17.28 -2.14 -4.62
CA PRO A 27 -16.33 -1.28 -3.90
C PRO A 27 -14.92 -1.21 -4.50
N GLY A 28 -14.77 -1.48 -5.80
CA GLY A 28 -13.50 -1.57 -6.53
C GLY A 28 -12.52 -2.57 -5.90
N ILE A 29 -11.35 -2.73 -6.49
CA ILE A 29 -10.30 -3.57 -5.88
C ILE A 29 -9.51 -2.69 -4.89
N PRO A 30 -9.54 -2.97 -3.58
CA PRO A 30 -8.77 -2.17 -2.63
C PRO A 30 -7.27 -2.39 -2.84
N VAL A 31 -6.54 -1.28 -2.79
CA VAL A 31 -5.08 -1.29 -2.75
C VAL A 31 -4.60 -0.52 -1.52
N PHE A 32 -3.58 -1.04 -0.86
CA PHE A 32 -3.00 -0.53 0.36
C PHE A 32 -1.63 0.06 0.06
N GLN A 33 -1.38 1.28 0.53
CA GLN A 33 -0.13 1.99 0.33
C GLN A 33 0.36 2.63 1.63
N SER A 34 1.65 2.92 1.72
CA SER A 34 2.21 3.74 2.81
C SER A 34 3.25 4.69 2.26
N LYS A 35 3.24 5.95 2.75
CA LYS A 35 4.26 6.96 2.41
C LYS A 35 5.63 6.62 3.00
N SER A 36 5.65 5.74 4.00
CA SER A 36 6.85 5.32 4.69
C SER A 36 7.54 4.12 4.05
N LEU A 37 6.94 3.52 3.02
CA LEU A 37 7.52 2.40 2.29
C LEU A 37 7.85 2.81 0.85
N ILE A 38 9.14 2.83 0.53
CA ILE A 38 9.65 3.09 -0.82
C ILE A 38 10.56 1.93 -1.21
N LEU A 39 10.28 1.32 -2.36
CA LEU A 39 11.16 0.30 -2.93
C LEU A 39 12.27 0.98 -3.70
N ARG A 40 13.50 0.54 -3.50
CA ARG A 40 14.65 1.01 -4.28
C ARG A 40 15.19 -0.16 -5.07
N SER A 41 15.33 0.05 -6.38
CA SER A 41 16.00 -0.88 -7.27
C SER A 41 16.91 -0.07 -8.17
N GLN A 42 18.21 -0.36 -8.11
CA GLN A 42 19.25 0.38 -8.84
C GLN A 42 19.18 1.89 -8.54
N LYS A 43 18.81 2.71 -9.55
CA LYS A 43 18.70 4.17 -9.47
C LYS A 43 17.25 4.67 -9.46
N LYS A 44 16.28 3.78 -9.29
CA LYS A 44 14.85 4.14 -9.27
C LYS A 44 14.23 3.81 -7.92
N SER A 45 13.36 4.73 -7.48
CA SER A 45 12.50 4.55 -6.34
C SER A 45 11.09 4.28 -6.84
N TYR A 46 10.38 3.36 -6.20
CA TYR A 46 9.03 2.97 -6.55
C TYR A 46 8.15 3.01 -5.30
N ARG A 47 6.89 3.44 -5.48
CA ARG A 47 5.86 3.42 -4.44
C ARG A 47 5.00 2.17 -4.61
N PRO A 48 5.10 1.20 -3.69
CA PRO A 48 4.36 -0.04 -3.81
C PRO A 48 2.89 0.14 -3.38
N ALA A 49 1.99 -0.45 -4.17
CA ALA A 49 0.58 -0.60 -3.88
C ALA A 49 0.24 -2.10 -3.73
N PHE A 50 -0.19 -2.52 -2.55
CA PHE A 50 -0.43 -3.92 -2.21
C PHE A 50 -1.92 -4.26 -2.30
N PHE A 51 -2.25 -5.47 -2.77
CA PHE A 51 -3.64 -5.97 -2.73
C PHE A 51 -4.05 -6.55 -1.37
N ARG A 52 -3.08 -6.82 -0.49
CA ARG A 52 -3.29 -7.34 0.86
C ARG A 52 -2.66 -6.42 1.89
N LYS A 53 -3.43 -6.06 2.91
CA LYS A 53 -2.96 -5.25 4.04
C LYS A 53 -1.81 -5.94 4.77
N GLU A 54 -1.89 -7.26 4.91
CA GLU A 54 -0.91 -8.08 5.60
C GLU A 54 0.46 -8.06 4.88
N ASP A 55 0.45 -8.01 3.55
CA ASP A 55 1.68 -7.96 2.75
C ASP A 55 2.37 -6.58 2.89
N LEU A 56 1.58 -5.49 2.96
CA LEU A 56 2.09 -4.14 3.27
C LEU A 56 2.68 -4.08 4.69
N GLU A 57 1.95 -4.57 5.69
CA GLU A 57 2.37 -4.56 7.09
C GLU A 57 3.64 -5.38 7.31
N LYS A 58 3.76 -6.55 6.68
CA LYS A 58 4.97 -7.38 6.69
C LYS A 58 6.15 -6.62 6.09
N SER A 59 5.94 -5.94 4.97
CA SER A 59 6.98 -5.14 4.29
C SER A 59 7.44 -3.96 5.16
N LEU A 60 6.50 -3.23 5.79
CA LEU A 60 6.80 -2.15 6.73
C LEU A 60 7.58 -2.62 7.96
N LEU A 61 7.18 -3.77 8.54
CA LEU A 61 7.87 -4.38 9.67
C LEU A 61 9.30 -4.78 9.31
N ARG A 62 9.49 -5.35 8.12
CA ARG A 62 10.80 -5.75 7.62
C ARG A 62 11.69 -4.52 7.39
N ALA A 63 11.21 -3.53 6.66
CA ALA A 63 11.95 -2.30 6.39
C ALA A 63 12.36 -1.57 7.68
N SER A 64 11.47 -1.53 8.68
CA SER A 64 11.75 -1.01 10.02
C SER A 64 12.92 -1.72 10.71
N ARG A 65 12.93 -3.06 10.66
CA ARG A 65 14.02 -3.87 11.24
C ARG A 65 15.34 -3.64 10.51
N GLU A 66 15.31 -3.60 9.18
CA GLU A 66 16.51 -3.41 8.35
C GLU A 66 17.11 -2.01 8.53
N GLN A 67 16.28 -0.97 8.71
CA GLN A 67 16.73 0.41 8.90
C GLN A 67 17.01 0.78 10.36
N GLY A 68 16.76 -0.13 11.31
CA GLY A 68 16.88 0.16 12.76
C GLY A 68 15.95 1.29 13.25
N ARG A 69 14.88 1.59 12.50
CA ARG A 69 13.91 2.66 12.79
C ARG A 69 12.60 2.07 13.27
N LEU A 70 11.83 2.84 14.06
CA LEU A 70 10.49 2.43 14.51
C LEU A 70 9.56 2.16 13.32
N ASN A 71 8.77 1.08 13.40
CA ASN A 71 7.85 0.68 12.33
C ASN A 71 6.75 1.73 12.15
N PRO A 72 6.71 2.44 11.00
CA PRO A 72 5.72 3.49 10.78
C PRO A 72 4.31 2.93 10.54
N GLY A 73 4.16 1.63 10.25
CA GLY A 73 2.85 0.97 10.14
C GLY A 73 2.02 0.96 11.44
N PHE A 74 2.61 1.33 12.58
CA PHE A 74 1.89 1.56 13.84
C PHE A 74 1.41 3.01 14.03
N ARG A 75 1.80 3.94 13.15
CA ARG A 75 1.34 5.33 13.20
C ARG A 75 -0.02 5.42 12.51
N GLN A 76 -1.00 5.95 13.21
CA GLN A 76 -2.33 6.19 12.65
C GLN A 76 -2.23 7.11 11.42
N GLY A 77 -2.79 6.67 10.29
CA GLY A 77 -2.74 7.40 9.02
C GLY A 77 -1.54 7.12 8.12
N ASP A 78 -0.63 6.20 8.50
CA ASP A 78 0.50 5.81 7.62
C ASP A 78 0.08 4.85 6.51
N ILE A 79 -0.94 4.03 6.76
CA ILE A 79 -1.56 3.15 5.76
C ILE A 79 -2.76 3.87 5.16
N GLU A 80 -2.72 4.08 3.85
CA GLU A 80 -3.83 4.62 3.07
C GLU A 80 -4.45 3.50 2.23
N VAL A 81 -5.76 3.57 2.03
CA VAL A 81 -6.52 2.67 1.15
C VAL A 81 -6.98 3.47 -0.05
N ALA A 82 -6.71 2.95 -1.25
CA ALA A 82 -7.23 3.48 -2.51
C ALA A 82 -7.98 2.39 -3.28
N VAL A 83 -8.64 2.81 -4.36
CA VAL A 83 -9.33 1.92 -5.29
C VAL A 83 -8.44 1.73 -6.52
N LEU A 84 -8.19 0.49 -6.93
CA LEU A 84 -7.31 0.15 -8.05
C LEU A 84 -7.69 0.91 -9.32
N GLU A 85 -8.98 0.94 -9.62
CA GLU A 85 -9.55 1.58 -10.80
C GLU A 85 -9.23 3.08 -10.82
N ASP A 86 -9.32 3.75 -9.68
CA ASP A 86 -8.96 5.16 -9.53
C ASP A 86 -7.45 5.37 -9.68
N VAL A 87 -6.63 4.47 -9.14
CA VAL A 87 -5.17 4.54 -9.30
C VAL A 87 -4.80 4.42 -10.79
N ILE A 88 -5.32 3.42 -11.50
CA ILE A 88 -5.06 3.22 -12.93
C ILE A 88 -5.55 4.41 -13.75
N LYS A 89 -6.75 4.94 -13.45
CA LYS A 89 -7.28 6.14 -14.10
C LYS A 89 -6.33 7.32 -13.91
N ASN A 90 -5.85 7.55 -12.69
CA ASN A 90 -4.89 8.62 -12.41
C ASN A 90 -3.54 8.40 -13.09
N MET A 91 -3.05 7.15 -13.19
CA MET A 91 -1.84 6.84 -13.97
C MET A 91 -2.01 7.19 -15.45
N LYS A 92 -3.21 7.02 -16.01
CA LYS A 92 -3.50 7.32 -17.42
C LYS A 92 -3.71 8.81 -17.69
N GLU A 93 -4.43 9.49 -16.81
CA GLU A 93 -4.94 10.85 -17.04
C GLU A 93 -4.07 11.94 -16.41
N SER A 94 -3.22 11.62 -15.43
CA SER A 94 -2.41 12.62 -14.75
C SER A 94 -1.21 13.02 -15.60
N SER A 95 -1.07 14.32 -15.83
CA SER A 95 0.16 14.90 -16.39
C SER A 95 1.26 15.11 -15.33
N THR A 96 1.00 14.73 -14.06
CA THR A 96 1.97 14.87 -12.97
C THR A 96 2.77 13.58 -12.82
N SER A 97 4.06 13.69 -12.52
CA SER A 97 4.93 12.53 -12.25
C SER A 97 4.60 11.78 -10.96
N LYS A 98 3.52 12.18 -10.25
CA LYS A 98 3.02 11.55 -9.02
C LYS A 98 2.52 10.13 -9.25
N TRP A 99 2.44 9.59 -10.45
CA TRP A 99 1.95 8.22 -10.66
C TRP A 99 2.93 7.33 -11.44
N ASP A 100 4.06 7.88 -11.87
CA ASP A 100 5.04 7.20 -12.75
C ASP A 100 5.84 6.10 -12.02
N ASP A 101 5.95 6.19 -10.71
CA ASP A 101 6.72 5.31 -9.85
C ASP A 101 5.86 4.33 -9.05
N VAL A 102 4.53 4.29 -9.29
CA VAL A 102 3.64 3.34 -8.62
C VAL A 102 3.81 1.94 -9.21
N VAL A 103 3.95 0.94 -8.34
CA VAL A 103 4.03 -0.48 -8.73
C VAL A 103 3.05 -1.32 -7.93
N PHE A 104 2.33 -2.22 -8.61
CA PHE A 104 1.41 -3.13 -7.95
C PHE A 104 2.13 -4.39 -7.48
N ILE A 105 1.91 -4.76 -6.22
CA ILE A 105 2.50 -5.94 -5.60
C ILE A 105 1.47 -7.07 -5.55
N PRO A 106 1.68 -8.17 -6.27
CA PRO A 106 0.78 -9.32 -6.23
C PRO A 106 0.67 -9.92 -4.82
N PRO A 107 -0.48 -10.53 -4.48
CA PRO A 107 -0.64 -11.21 -3.20
C PRO A 107 0.42 -12.30 -2.95
N GLY A 108 1.01 -12.30 -1.75
CA GLY A 108 2.02 -13.27 -1.35
C GLY A 108 3.40 -13.07 -1.99
N PHE A 109 3.60 -11.97 -2.73
CA PHE A 109 4.91 -11.60 -3.25
C PHE A 109 5.75 -10.92 -2.17
N ASP A 110 6.93 -11.47 -1.87
CA ASP A 110 7.84 -10.90 -0.88
C ASP A 110 8.70 -9.81 -1.53
N VAL A 111 8.47 -8.56 -1.14
CA VAL A 111 9.21 -7.43 -1.67
C VAL A 111 10.35 -7.09 -0.70
N ALA A 112 11.58 -7.13 -1.20
CA ALA A 112 12.75 -6.65 -0.48
C ALA A 112 13.04 -5.19 -0.81
N THR A 113 13.25 -4.37 0.21
CA THR A 113 13.92 -3.07 0.06
C THR A 113 15.42 -3.31 0.07
N GLU A 114 16.16 -2.80 -0.92
CA GLU A 114 17.61 -2.76 -0.77
C GLU A 114 17.97 -1.84 0.41
N PRO A 115 18.95 -2.22 1.26
CA PRO A 115 19.42 -1.35 2.32
C PRO A 115 19.90 -0.05 1.69
N THR A 116 19.45 1.08 2.25
CA THR A 116 20.00 2.37 1.83
C THR A 116 21.40 2.46 2.38
N ASN A 117 22.40 2.10 1.57
CA ASN A 117 23.79 2.42 1.87
C ASN A 117 23.96 3.92 1.66
N GLU A 118 23.69 4.70 2.71
CA GLU A 118 24.13 6.09 2.84
C GLU A 118 25.66 6.11 3.04
N ASN A 119 26.41 5.64 2.05
CA ASN A 119 27.87 5.73 1.99
C ASN A 119 28.34 5.52 0.54
N SER A 120 28.21 6.57 -0.26
CA SER A 120 29.07 6.77 -1.43
C SER A 120 29.29 8.26 -1.63
N LYS A 121 30.33 8.72 -0.91
CA LYS A 121 31.30 9.79 -1.20
C LYS A 121 30.78 11.18 -1.56
#